data_AF-A0A7J8YCF9-F1
#
_entry.id   AF-A0A7J8YCF9-F1
#
_cell.length_a   1.000
_cell.length_b   1.000
_cell.length_c   1.000
_cell.angle_alpha   90.00
_cell.angle_beta   90.00
_cell.angle_gamma   90.00
#
_symmetry.space_group_name_H-M   'P 1'
#
loop_
_entity.id
_entity.type
_entity.pdbx_description
1 polymer ?
#
loop_
_entity_poly.entity_id
_entity_poly.type
_entity_poly.pdbx_seq_one_letter_code
_entity_poly.pdbx_strand_id
1 'polypeptide(L)'
;MASGRANFSLSGPSQLKAIDWLNEHHRRSIAASLVQGVYVLERDRQKNREGHQVCCAPPWWESFHFRLNHRLIDNVDGSIFGAIYEFDVNTSSAHHSQLQNAPNY
;
A
#
# COMPACT_ATOMS: atom_id res chain seq x y z
N MET A 1 14.08 -10.95 -13.03
CA MET A 1 13.14 -9.86 -13.42
C MET A 1 11.95 -9.84 -12.46
N ALA A 2 11.48 -8.67 -12.02
CA ALA A 2 10.24 -8.57 -11.23
C ALA A 2 9.06 -8.94 -12.16
N SER A 3 8.19 -9.86 -11.77
CA SER A 3 6.98 -10.13 -12.56
C SER A 3 6.12 -8.87 -12.57
N GLY A 4 5.57 -8.49 -13.73
CA GLY A 4 4.79 -7.25 -13.92
C GLY A 4 3.67 -7.03 -12.89
N ARG A 5 3.16 -8.11 -12.28
CA ARG A 5 2.17 -8.10 -11.19
C ARG A 5 2.63 -7.43 -9.89
N ALA A 6 3.94 -7.36 -9.64
CA ALA A 6 4.50 -6.68 -8.48
C ALA A 6 4.81 -5.20 -8.75
N ASN A 7 4.77 -4.78 -10.01
CA ASN A 7 5.05 -3.40 -10.38
C ASN A 7 3.76 -2.58 -10.32
N PHE A 8 3.72 -1.63 -9.38
CA PHE A 8 2.58 -0.73 -9.21
C PHE A 8 2.27 0.07 -10.47
N SER A 9 3.28 0.49 -11.25
CA SER A 9 3.02 1.27 -12.47
C SER A 9 2.35 0.46 -13.59
N LEU A 10 2.44 -0.87 -13.54
CA LEU A 10 1.86 -1.77 -14.54
C LEU A 10 0.54 -2.39 -14.09
N SER A 11 0.39 -2.69 -12.79
CA SER A 11 -0.75 -3.45 -12.25
C SER A 11 -1.55 -2.70 -11.18
N GLY A 12 -1.06 -1.55 -10.73
CA GLY A 12 -1.72 -0.72 -9.73
C GLY A 12 -2.62 0.35 -10.36
N PRO A 13 -3.51 0.99 -9.59
CA PRO A 13 -4.40 2.06 -10.05
C PRO A 13 -3.63 3.38 -10.20
N SER A 14 -2.66 3.44 -11.12
CA SER A 14 -1.80 4.62 -11.34
C SER A 14 -2.53 5.87 -11.83
N GLN A 15 -3.76 5.69 -12.34
CA GLN A 15 -4.64 6.78 -12.79
C GLN A 15 -5.44 7.43 -11.64
N LEU A 16 -5.47 6.80 -10.46
CA LEU A 16 -6.29 7.22 -9.32
C LEU A 16 -5.52 8.23 -8.46
N LYS A 17 -5.30 9.44 -9.01
CA LYS A 17 -4.55 10.52 -8.34
C LYS A 17 -5.35 11.29 -7.29
N ALA A 18 -6.69 11.25 -7.38
CA ALA A 18 -7.59 11.93 -6.45
C ALA A 18 -8.46 10.89 -5.74
N ILE A 19 -8.27 10.75 -4.43
CA ILE A 19 -8.99 9.77 -3.63
C ILE A 19 -10.32 10.36 -3.18
N ASP A 20 -11.40 9.97 -3.84
CA ASP A 20 -12.75 10.11 -3.29
C ASP A 20 -13.09 8.94 -2.34
N TRP A 21 -13.09 9.21 -1.04
CA TRP A 21 -13.45 8.25 0.01
C TRP A 21 -14.94 7.89 0.03
N LEU A 22 -15.82 8.72 -0.55
CA LEU A 22 -17.26 8.41 -0.66
C LEU A 22 -17.53 7.38 -1.75
N ASN A 23 -16.65 7.29 -2.75
CA ASN A 23 -16.76 6.33 -3.84
C ASN A 23 -16.33 4.92 -3.38
N GLU A 24 -17.25 3.97 -3.42
CA GLU A 24 -16.97 2.57 -3.09
C GLU A 24 -15.90 1.92 -3.97
N HIS A 25 -15.85 2.28 -5.25
CA HIS A 25 -14.86 1.72 -6.17
C HIS A 25 -13.45 2.17 -5.81
N HIS A 26 -13.30 3.42 -5.37
CA HIS A 26 -12.02 3.94 -4.88
C HIS A 26 -11.61 3.22 -3.60
N ARG A 27 -12.50 3.09 -2.62
CA ARG A 27 -12.24 2.33 -1.37
C ARG A 27 -11.83 0.89 -1.64
N ARG A 28 -12.53 0.19 -2.53
CA ARG A 28 -12.19 -1.19 -2.94
C ARG A 28 -10.81 -1.25 -3.61
N SER A 29 -10.50 -0.28 -4.48
CA SER A 29 -9.23 -0.22 -5.20
C SER A 29 -8.04 0.03 -4.25
N ILE A 30 -8.23 0.90 -3.25
CA ILE A 30 -7.24 1.18 -2.21
C ILE A 30 -7.02 -0.07 -1.36
N ALA A 31 -8.09 -0.68 -0.84
CA ALA A 31 -7.98 -1.91 -0.06
C ALA A 31 -7.25 -3.03 -0.82
N ALA A 32 -7.60 -3.24 -2.10
CA ALA A 32 -6.92 -4.20 -2.96
C ALA A 32 -5.43 -3.86 -3.16
N SER A 33 -5.10 -2.57 -3.29
CA SER A 33 -3.71 -2.10 -3.45
C SER A 33 -2.89 -2.34 -2.19
N LEU A 34 -3.46 -2.09 -0.99
CA LEU A 34 -2.81 -2.37 0.29
C LEU A 34 -2.55 -3.87 0.47
N VAL A 35 -3.54 -4.72 0.20
CA VAL A 35 -3.38 -6.19 0.26
C VAL A 35 -2.30 -6.66 -0.71
N GLN A 36 -2.32 -6.16 -1.95
CA GLN A 36 -1.31 -6.50 -2.94
C GLN A 36 0.09 -6.02 -2.53
N GLY A 37 0.19 -4.87 -1.85
CA GLY A 37 1.42 -4.38 -1.24
C GLY A 37 2.04 -5.37 -0.26
N VAL A 38 1.24 -6.01 0.60
CA VAL A 38 1.70 -7.06 1.53
C VAL A 38 2.23 -8.28 0.78
N TYR A 39 1.52 -8.76 -0.25
CA TYR A 39 1.99 -9.89 -1.06
C TYR A 39 3.31 -9.58 -1.77
N VAL A 40 3.48 -8.35 -2.24
CA VAL A 40 4.74 -7.92 -2.86
C VAL A 40 5.85 -7.79 -1.81
N LEU A 41 5.54 -7.34 -0.59
CA LEU A 41 6.48 -7.27 0.52
C LEU A 41 7.02 -8.65 0.91
N GLU A 42 6.15 -9.66 1.04
CA GLU A 42 6.56 -11.04 1.29
C GLU A 42 7.39 -11.61 0.13
N ARG A 43 7.00 -11.28 -1.11
CA ARG A 43 7.77 -11.70 -2.28
C ARG A 43 9.16 -11.07 -2.34
N ASP A 44 9.29 -9.82 -1.92
CA ASP A 44 10.58 -9.14 -1.85
C ASP A 44 11.47 -9.78 -0.77
N ARG A 45 10.89 -10.16 0.38
CA ARG A 45 11.57 -10.96 1.42
C ARG A 45 12.08 -12.30 0.86
N GLN A 46 11.23 -13.07 0.19
CA GLN A 46 11.60 -14.37 -0.40
C GLN A 46 12.73 -14.27 -1.44
N LYS A 47 12.92 -13.09 -2.04
CA LYS A 47 13.96 -12.84 -3.04
C LYS A 47 15.20 -12.16 -2.46
N ASN A 48 15.31 -12.01 -1.14
CA ASN A 48 16.36 -11.24 -0.45
C ASN A 48 16.53 -9.84 -1.04
N ARG A 49 15.43 -9.21 -1.47
CA ARG A 49 15.40 -7.85 -2.00
C ARG A 49 15.23 -6.89 -0.84
N GLU A 50 16.29 -6.70 -0.08
CA GLU A 50 16.29 -5.76 1.03
C GLU A 50 16.93 -4.45 0.59
N GLY A 51 16.11 -3.42 0.35
CA GLY A 51 16.58 -2.08 0.02
C GLY A 51 15.54 -1.26 -0.73
N HIS A 52 15.38 0.01 -0.36
CA HIS A 52 14.39 0.94 -0.94
C HIS A 52 14.46 1.07 -2.47
N GLN A 53 15.62 0.81 -3.08
CA GLN A 53 15.82 0.81 -4.54
C GLN A 53 15.44 -0.51 -5.25
N VAL A 54 15.25 -1.60 -4.51
CA VAL A 54 15.00 -2.95 -5.06
C VAL A 54 13.62 -3.48 -4.68
N CYS A 55 13.03 -3.01 -3.58
CA CYS A 55 11.70 -3.39 -3.14
C CYS A 55 10.63 -2.78 -4.06
N CYS A 56 9.73 -3.62 -4.57
CA CYS A 56 8.58 -3.20 -5.39
C CYS A 56 7.34 -2.89 -4.53
N ALA A 57 7.40 -3.15 -3.23
CA ALA A 57 6.27 -3.00 -2.30
C ALA A 57 5.90 -1.53 -1.97
N PRO A 58 6.84 -0.59 -1.70
CA PRO A 58 6.52 0.77 -1.25
C PRO A 58 5.50 1.55 -2.10
N PRO A 59 5.58 1.50 -3.46
CA PRO A 59 4.63 2.22 -4.31
C PRO A 59 3.14 1.83 -4.13
N TRP A 60 2.85 0.65 -3.58
CA TRP A 60 1.48 0.14 -3.43
C TRP A 60 0.65 0.88 -2.37
N TRP A 61 1.31 1.45 -1.36
CA TRP A 61 0.66 2.22 -0.29
C TRP A 61 1.04 3.71 -0.32
N GLU A 62 2.28 4.05 -0.71
CA GLU A 62 2.74 5.45 -0.79
C GLU A 62 1.95 6.28 -1.80
N SER A 63 1.52 5.67 -2.91
CA SER A 63 0.68 6.34 -3.93
C SER A 63 -0.68 6.79 -3.40
N PHE A 64 -1.12 6.23 -2.27
CA PHE A 64 -2.38 6.56 -1.62
C PHE A 64 -2.19 7.28 -0.28
N HIS A 65 -1.02 7.87 -0.04
CA HIS A 65 -0.69 8.57 1.20
C HIS A 65 -0.73 7.68 2.44
N PHE A 66 -0.50 6.38 2.27
CA PHE A 66 -0.28 5.46 3.38
C PHE A 66 1.20 5.26 3.63
N ARG A 67 1.55 5.01 4.89
CA ARG A 67 2.88 4.55 5.31
C ARG A 67 2.75 3.18 5.96
N LEU A 68 3.74 2.33 5.73
CA LEU A 68 3.84 1.04 6.42
C LEU A 68 4.33 1.28 7.85
N ASN A 69 3.47 1.06 8.84
CA ASN A 69 3.81 1.23 10.25
C ASN A 69 4.43 -0.06 10.82
N HIS A 70 3.70 -1.18 10.71
CA HIS A 70 4.18 -2.47 11.18
C HIS A 70 3.95 -3.59 10.16
N ARG A 71 4.85 -4.58 10.16
CA ARG A 71 4.70 -5.82 9.40
C ARG A 71 4.23 -6.90 10.35
N LEU A 72 3.24 -7.67 9.94
CA LEU A 72 2.78 -8.84 10.69
C LEU A 72 3.53 -10.05 10.17
N ILE A 73 4.41 -10.58 11.01
CA ILE A 73 5.33 -11.68 10.70
C ILE A 73 4.86 -12.90 11.48
N ASP A 74 4.77 -14.04 10.81
CA ASP A 74 4.53 -15.32 11.45
C ASP A 74 5.81 -15.79 12.15
N ASN A 75 5.69 -16.15 13.43
CA ASN A 75 6.81 -16.58 14.27
C ASN A 75 7.29 -18.00 13.94
N VAL A 76 6.53 -18.79 13.17
CA VAL A 76 6.87 -20.16 12.81
C VAL A 76 7.87 -20.21 11.65
N ASP A 77 7.62 -19.43 10.59
CA ASP A 77 8.39 -19.47 9.33
C ASP A 77 8.98 -18.10 8.91
N GLY A 78 8.72 -17.05 9.68
CA GLY A 78 9.18 -15.69 9.39
C GLY A 78 8.49 -15.05 8.18
N SER A 79 7.37 -15.61 7.73
CA SER A 79 6.61 -15.11 6.58
C SER A 79 5.79 -13.87 6.96
N ILE A 80 5.70 -12.90 6.06
CA ILE A 80 4.86 -11.72 6.22
C ILE A 80 3.45 -12.09 5.75
N PHE A 81 2.50 -12.19 6.68
CA PHE A 81 1.10 -12.48 6.35
C PHE A 81 0.21 -11.23 6.31
N GLY A 82 0.71 -10.11 6.84
CA GLY A 82 -0.07 -8.88 6.94
C GLY A 82 0.79 -7.65 7.19
N ALA A 83 0.16 -6.48 7.18
CA ALA A 83 0.77 -5.21 7.52
C ALA A 83 -0.26 -4.26 8.13
N ILE A 84 0.22 -3.40 9.02
CA ILE A 84 -0.52 -2.27 9.58
C ILE A 84 -0.04 -1.02 8.85
N TYR A 85 -0.99 -0.36 8.18
CA TYR A 85 -0.76 0.89 7.46
C TYR A 85 -1.30 2.06 8.27
N GLU A 86 -0.59 3.18 8.24
CA GLU A 86 -1.03 4.45 8.80
C GLU A 86 -1.31 5.43 7.67
N PHE A 87 -2.42 6.15 7.75
CA PHE A 87 -2.78 7.16 6.77
C PHE A 87 -2.17 8.50 7.15
N ASP A 88 -1.35 9.05 6.26
CA ASP A 88 -0.48 10.18 6.55
C ASP A 88 -1.17 11.49 6.18
N VAL A 89 -2.04 11.96 7.09
CA VAL A 89 -2.91 13.14 6.92
C VAL A 89 -2.13 14.41 6.57
N ASN A 90 -0.88 14.52 6.99
CA ASN A 90 -0.07 15.74 6.83
C ASN A 90 0.29 16.06 5.36
N THR A 91 0.22 15.07 4.46
CA THR A 91 0.43 15.28 3.01
C THR A 91 -0.85 15.72 2.28
N SER A 92 -2.00 15.66 2.96
CA SER A 92 -3.33 15.97 2.43
C SER A 92 -3.84 17.37 2.77
N SER A 93 -3.00 18.23 3.36
CA SER A 93 -3.37 19.61 3.76
C SER A 93 -3.87 20.51 2.61
N ALA A 94 -3.79 20.08 1.34
CA ALA A 94 -4.45 20.75 0.22
C ALA A 94 -5.94 20.40 0.07
N HIS A 95 -6.47 19.40 0.80
CA HIS A 95 -7.83 18.89 0.71
C HIS A 95 -8.51 18.80 2.10
N HIS A 96 -8.50 19.91 2.84
CA HIS A 96 -9.06 20.05 4.19
C HIS A 96 -10.59 19.79 4.29
N SER A 97 -11.28 19.47 3.18
CA SER A 97 -12.72 19.15 3.15
C SER A 97 -13.05 17.65 3.00
N GLN A 98 -12.07 16.77 2.74
CA GLN A 98 -12.34 15.33 2.52
C GLN A 98 -12.01 14.41 3.72
N LEU A 99 -11.45 14.98 4.80
CA LEU A 99 -11.01 14.24 6.00
C LEU A 99 -12.12 13.97 7.02
N GLN A 100 -13.32 14.54 6.86
CA GLN A 100 -14.44 14.29 7.78
C GLN A 100 -15.07 12.88 7.62
N ASN A 101 -14.77 12.18 6.52
CA ASN A 101 -15.44 10.94 6.15
C ASN A 101 -14.51 9.72 6.03
N ALA A 102 -13.22 9.87 6.41
CA ALA A 102 -12.31 8.74 6.43
C ALA A 102 -12.64 7.81 7.61
N PRO A 103 -12.82 6.50 7.41
CA PRO A 103 -13.01 5.57 8.51
C PRO A 103 -11.73 5.50 9.35
N ASN A 104 -11.89 5.66 10.68
CA ASN A 104 -10.84 5.37 11.65
C ASN A 104 -10.62 3.85 11.65
N TYR A 105 -9.45 3.40 11.18
CA TYR A 105 -8.96 2.03 11.35
C TYR A 105 -8.00 1.97 12.52
#